data_AF-A0A1C5Y2A4-F1
#
_entry.id   AF-A0A1C5Y2A4-F1
#
_cell.length_a   1.000
_cell.length_b   1.000
_cell.length_c   1.000
_cell.angle_alpha   90.00
_cell.angle_beta   90.00
_cell.angle_gamma   90.00
#
_symmetry.space_group_name_H-M   'P 1'
#
loop_
_entity.id
_entity.type
_entity.pdbx_description
1 polymer ?
#
loop_
_entity_poly.entity_id
_entity_poly.type
_entity_poly.pdbx_seq_one_letter_code
_entity_poly.pdbx_strand_id
1 'polypeptide(L)'
;MQGNKSNYRGLGSIDFQATARSVLIVGRLKDNPQIRVMVQDKSSLAPEGEPIAFELDKENGFRWLGHYDISADDLLCGIPREKKSEQAENLILEYLSQGKYPQQALLKKAQAIGISKRVLDEAKKELNVRSLKEGSQWYWELPEKTE
;
A
#
# COMPACT_ATOMS: atom_id res chain seq x y z
N MET A 1 13.60 -11.07 10.44
CA MET A 1 13.81 -11.97 9.28
C MET A 1 13.45 -11.18 8.03
N GLN A 2 14.39 -11.03 7.11
CA GLN A 2 14.27 -10.19 5.90
C GLN A 2 13.19 -10.77 4.98
N GLY A 3 12.19 -9.96 4.65
CA GLY A 3 11.13 -10.32 3.72
C GLY A 3 11.70 -10.58 2.34
N ASN A 4 11.45 -11.78 1.81
CA ASN A 4 11.75 -12.11 0.43
C ASN A 4 10.98 -11.15 -0.49
N LYS A 5 11.72 -10.25 -1.15
CA LYS A 5 11.25 -9.40 -2.24
C LYS A 5 10.54 -10.25 -3.31
N SER A 6 9.52 -9.68 -3.95
CA SER A 6 8.75 -10.23 -5.10
C SER A 6 9.55 -11.14 -6.05
N ASN A 7 10.81 -10.80 -6.34
CA ASN A 7 11.77 -11.59 -7.13
C ASN A 7 11.85 -13.09 -6.79
N TYR A 8 11.53 -13.51 -5.56
CA TYR A 8 11.72 -14.89 -5.11
C TYR A 8 10.49 -15.82 -5.25
N ARG A 9 9.36 -15.37 -5.81
CA ARG A 9 8.18 -16.26 -6.00
C ARG A 9 8.01 -16.79 -7.43
N GLY A 10 8.95 -16.48 -8.32
CA GLY A 10 9.09 -17.05 -9.66
C GLY A 10 10.17 -18.15 -9.78
N LEU A 11 10.47 -18.87 -8.69
CA LEU A 11 11.63 -19.76 -8.54
C LEU A 11 11.81 -20.83 -9.64
N GLY A 12 10.78 -21.17 -10.41
CA GLY A 12 10.88 -22.09 -11.56
C GLY A 12 11.25 -21.43 -12.90
N SER A 13 11.32 -20.09 -12.96
CA SER A 13 11.39 -19.30 -14.20
C SER A 13 12.31 -18.08 -14.11
N ILE A 14 13.32 -18.12 -13.24
CA ILE A 14 14.25 -17.00 -13.01
C ILE A 14 14.92 -16.55 -14.31
N ASP A 15 15.35 -17.49 -15.15
CA ASP A 15 16.04 -17.19 -16.41
C ASP A 15 15.16 -16.38 -17.38
N PHE A 16 13.85 -16.61 -17.37
CA PHE A 16 12.89 -15.87 -18.17
C PHE A 16 12.74 -14.42 -17.67
N GLN A 17 12.61 -14.22 -16.37
CA GLN A 17 12.51 -12.88 -15.77
C GLN A 17 13.83 -12.10 -15.88
N ALA A 18 14.97 -12.78 -15.77
CA ALA A 18 16.29 -12.19 -15.91
C ALA A 18 16.50 -11.65 -17.33
N THR A 19 16.08 -12.38 -18.36
CA THR A 19 16.22 -12.00 -19.78
C THR A 19 15.22 -10.92 -20.20
N ALA A 20 14.01 -10.92 -19.64
CA ALA A 20 12.97 -9.96 -20.02
C ALA A 20 13.35 -8.51 -19.65
N ARG A 21 13.06 -7.55 -20.54
CA ARG A 21 13.24 -6.11 -20.24
C ARG A 21 12.08 -5.50 -19.46
N SER A 22 10.93 -6.17 -19.46
CA SER A 22 9.72 -5.79 -18.73
C SER A 22 9.06 -7.03 -18.14
N VAL A 23 8.68 -6.96 -16.87
CA VAL A 23 7.95 -8.02 -16.16
C VAL A 23 6.74 -7.41 -15.47
N LEU A 24 5.56 -7.97 -15.75
CA LEU A 24 4.29 -7.55 -15.16
C LEU A 24 3.76 -8.69 -14.30
N ILE A 25 3.37 -8.38 -13.07
CA ILE A 25 2.71 -9.30 -12.15
C ILE A 25 1.24 -8.96 -12.12
N VAL A 26 0.39 -9.95 -12.36
CA VAL A 26 -1.07 -9.81 -12.28
C VAL A 26 -1.59 -10.69 -11.16
N GLY A 27 -2.26 -10.09 -10.18
CA GLY A 27 -2.89 -10.79 -9.07
C GLY A 27 -4.36 -10.40 -8.93
N ARG A 28 -5.16 -11.28 -8.33
CA ARG A 28 -6.56 -10.97 -7.96
C ARG A 28 -6.60 -10.31 -6.59
N LEU A 29 -7.51 -9.38 -6.40
CA LEU A 29 -7.85 -8.93 -5.06
C LEU A 29 -8.63 -10.03 -4.34
N LYS A 30 -8.31 -10.27 -3.06
CA LYS A 30 -9.02 -11.28 -2.26
C LYS A 30 -10.47 -10.91 -2.02
N ASP A 31 -10.72 -9.62 -1.76
CA ASP A 31 -12.05 -9.11 -1.39
C ASP A 31 -12.97 -8.97 -2.61
N ASN A 32 -12.40 -8.83 -3.80
CA ASN A 32 -13.13 -8.86 -5.06
C ASN A 32 -12.34 -9.62 -6.15
N PRO A 33 -12.60 -10.93 -6.33
CA PRO A 33 -11.86 -11.76 -7.28
C PRO A 33 -12.03 -11.39 -8.76
N GLN A 34 -13.03 -10.58 -9.11
CA GLN A 34 -13.22 -10.06 -10.48
C GLN A 34 -12.22 -8.95 -10.80
N ILE A 35 -11.72 -8.27 -9.76
CA ILE A 35 -10.70 -7.24 -9.89
C ILE A 35 -9.32 -7.88 -9.85
N ARG A 36 -8.51 -7.50 -10.84
CA ARG A 36 -7.11 -7.85 -10.95
C ARG A 36 -6.29 -6.58 -10.94
N VAL A 37 -5.13 -6.63 -10.30
CA VAL A 37 -4.16 -5.54 -10.32
C VAL A 37 -2.91 -6.02 -11.03
N MET A 38 -2.44 -5.19 -11.96
CA MET A 38 -1.20 -5.36 -12.67
C MET A 38 -0.15 -4.41 -12.10
N VAL A 39 0.97 -4.96 -11.64
CA VAL A 39 2.12 -4.21 -11.12
C VAL A 39 3.32 -4.48 -12.02
N GLN A 40 4.09 -3.44 -12.34
CA GLN A 40 5.35 -3.59 -13.07
C GLN A 40 6.48 -3.88 -12.10
N ASP A 41 6.97 -5.13 -12.11
CA ASP A 41 8.01 -5.63 -11.21
C ASP A 41 9.43 -5.42 -11.78
N LYS A 42 9.52 -5.25 -13.11
CA LYS A 42 10.78 -4.90 -13.79
C LYS A 42 10.51 -3.98 -14.96
N SER A 43 11.33 -2.93 -15.07
CA SER A 43 11.43 -2.08 -16.25
C SER A 43 12.87 -1.63 -16.45
N SER A 44 13.53 -2.09 -17.52
CA SER A 44 14.93 -1.73 -17.80
C SER A 44 15.10 -0.52 -18.73
N LEU A 45 14.02 -0.08 -19.39
CA LEU A 45 14.07 0.97 -20.42
C LEU A 45 13.35 2.27 -20.00
N ALA A 46 12.65 2.26 -18.87
CA ALA A 46 11.90 3.38 -18.33
C ALA A 46 11.66 3.15 -16.83
N PRO A 47 11.26 4.18 -16.05
CA PRO A 47 10.73 3.96 -14.71
C PRO A 47 9.57 2.96 -14.71
N GLU A 48 9.39 2.25 -13.59
CA GLU A 48 8.22 1.39 -13.38
C GLU A 48 6.94 2.24 -13.38
N GLY A 49 5.93 1.78 -14.09
CA GLY A 49 4.60 2.40 -14.11
C GLY A 49 3.85 2.19 -12.79
N GLU A 50 2.90 3.09 -12.52
CA GLU A 50 1.97 2.91 -11.40
C GLU A 50 1.12 1.64 -11.62
N PRO A 51 0.77 0.89 -10.56
CA PRO A 51 -0.10 -0.26 -10.70
C PRO A 51 -1.47 0.13 -11.27
N ILE A 52 -2.00 -0.71 -12.15
CA ILE A 52 -3.28 -0.48 -12.81
C ILE A 52 -4.20 -1.66 -12.55
N ALA A 53 -5.43 -1.36 -12.11
CA ALA A 53 -6.47 -2.34 -11.92
C ALA A 53 -7.38 -2.47 -13.15
N PHE A 54 -7.85 -3.68 -13.36
CA PHE A 54 -8.86 -4.01 -14.35
C PHE A 54 -9.82 -5.07 -13.80
N GLU A 55 -11.02 -5.08 -14.34
CA GLU A 55 -12.01 -6.11 -14.14
C GLU A 55 -12.00 -7.05 -15.34
N LEU A 56 -12.20 -8.34 -15.08
CA LEU A 56 -12.40 -9.34 -16.12
C LEU A 56 -13.50 -10.31 -15.68
N ASP A 57 -14.71 -10.06 -16.14
CA ASP A 57 -15.89 -10.86 -15.84
C ASP A 57 -16.43 -11.58 -17.08
N LYS A 58 -17.33 -12.54 -16.87
CA LYS A 58 -17.85 -13.40 -17.95
C LYS A 58 -18.89 -12.68 -18.81
N GLU A 59 -19.64 -11.72 -18.26
CA GLU A 59 -20.81 -11.12 -18.90
C GLU A 59 -20.44 -9.82 -19.64
N ASN A 60 -19.64 -8.95 -19.01
CA ASN A 60 -19.25 -7.64 -19.48
C ASN A 60 -17.80 -7.60 -20.02
N GLY A 61 -17.03 -8.67 -19.80
CA GLY A 61 -15.69 -8.82 -20.38
C GLY A 61 -14.61 -8.04 -19.64
N PHE A 62 -13.71 -7.40 -20.39
CA PHE A 62 -12.56 -6.68 -19.84
C PHE A 62 -12.88 -5.18 -19.68
N ARG A 63 -12.53 -4.61 -18.52
CA ARG A 63 -12.69 -3.17 -18.25
C ARG A 63 -11.56 -2.60 -17.40
N TRP A 64 -11.00 -1.47 -17.81
CA TRP A 64 -10.03 -0.73 -16.99
C TRP A 64 -10.70 -0.06 -15.79
N LEU A 65 -10.07 -0.14 -14.62
CA LEU A 65 -10.46 0.57 -13.41
C LEU A 65 -9.56 1.77 -13.13
N GLY A 66 -8.36 1.81 -13.73
CA GLY A 66 -7.38 2.87 -13.55
C GLY A 66 -6.32 2.52 -12.51
N HIS A 67 -5.59 3.53 -12.02
CA HIS A 67 -4.51 3.34 -11.06
C HIS A 67 -5.00 2.73 -9.73
N TYR A 68 -4.16 1.89 -9.13
CA TYR A 68 -4.47 1.17 -7.90
C TYR A 68 -3.28 1.24 -6.95
N ASP A 69 -3.52 1.59 -5.69
CA ASP A 69 -2.46 1.73 -4.68
C ASP A 69 -2.17 0.37 -4.02
N ILE A 70 -1.27 -0.42 -4.62
CA ILE A 70 -0.79 -1.70 -4.08
C ILE A 70 0.65 -1.96 -4.54
N SER A 71 1.49 -2.49 -3.66
CA SER A 71 2.83 -2.95 -4.07
C SER A 71 2.80 -4.36 -4.66
N ALA A 72 3.84 -4.73 -5.43
CA ALA A 72 4.02 -6.11 -5.90
C ALA A 72 4.04 -7.11 -4.73
N ASP A 73 4.73 -6.74 -3.64
CA ASP A 73 4.83 -7.57 -2.44
C ASP A 73 3.46 -7.79 -1.78
N ASP A 74 2.60 -6.77 -1.73
CA ASP A 74 1.25 -6.88 -1.17
C ASP A 74 0.34 -7.76 -2.01
N LEU A 75 0.39 -7.55 -3.33
CA LEU A 75 -0.35 -8.33 -4.31
C LEU A 75 0.01 -9.81 -4.21
N LEU A 76 1.30 -10.12 -4.01
CA LEU A 76 1.81 -11.49 -3.89
C LEU A 76 1.62 -12.10 -2.50
N CYS A 77 1.70 -11.31 -1.42
CA CYS A 77 1.49 -11.81 -0.06
C CYS A 77 0.02 -11.99 0.28
N GLY A 78 -0.88 -11.36 -0.50
CA GLY A 78 -2.32 -11.46 -0.29
C GLY A 78 -2.73 -10.96 1.09
N ILE A 79 -2.03 -9.97 1.64
CA ILE A 79 -2.46 -9.31 2.87
C ILE A 79 -3.62 -8.39 2.47
N PRO A 80 -4.86 -8.64 2.93
CA PRO A 80 -6.00 -7.80 2.59
C PRO A 80 -5.74 -6.36 3.02
N ARG A 81 -6.28 -5.39 2.29
CA ARG A 81 -6.16 -3.96 2.63
C ARG A 81 -6.74 -3.67 4.02
N GLU A 82 -7.72 -4.45 4.47
CA GLU A 82 -8.25 -4.43 5.83
C GLU A 82 -7.14 -4.58 6.89
N LYS A 83 -6.16 -5.48 6.70
CA LYS A 83 -5.05 -5.64 7.65
C LYS A 83 -4.08 -4.47 7.64
N LYS A 84 -3.90 -3.79 6.50
CA LYS A 84 -3.05 -2.60 6.42
C LYS A 84 -3.71 -1.37 7.03
N SER A 85 -5.03 -1.23 6.90
CA SER A 85 -5.80 -0.20 7.61
C SER A 85 -5.64 -0.38 9.11
N GLU A 86 -5.87 -1.59 9.60
CA GLU A 86 -5.73 -1.92 11.03
C GLU A 86 -4.29 -1.66 11.52
N GLN A 87 -3.27 -2.02 10.74
CA GLN A 87 -1.88 -1.70 11.07
C GLN A 87 -1.61 -0.19 11.10
N ALA A 88 -2.20 0.58 10.19
CA ALA A 88 -2.06 2.03 10.15
C ALA A 88 -2.77 2.69 11.34
N GLU A 89 -3.97 2.23 11.68
CA GLU A 89 -4.73 2.68 12.84
C GLU A 89 -3.98 2.39 14.14
N ASN A 90 -3.48 1.16 14.31
CA ASN A 90 -2.67 0.77 15.46
C ASN A 90 -1.39 1.61 15.57
N LEU A 91 -0.70 1.86 14.45
CA LEU A 91 0.47 2.73 14.42
C LEU A 91 0.10 4.16 14.88
N ILE A 92 -0.99 4.73 14.38
CA ILE A 92 -1.44 6.07 14.77
C ILE A 92 -1.77 6.11 16.27
N LEU A 93 -2.52 5.13 16.77
CA LEU A 93 -2.91 5.04 18.18
C LEU A 93 -1.70 4.88 19.10
N GLU A 94 -0.75 4.02 18.74
CA GLU A 94 0.47 3.78 19.50
C GLU A 94 1.24 5.09 19.72
N TYR A 95 1.54 5.83 18.65
CA TYR A 95 2.39 7.02 18.73
C TYR A 95 1.66 8.26 19.24
N LEU A 96 0.34 8.35 19.03
CA LEU A 96 -0.47 9.49 19.51
C LEU A 96 -1.02 9.28 20.93
N SER A 97 -0.91 8.07 21.50
CA SER A 97 -1.33 7.79 22.88
C SER A 97 -0.60 8.64 23.92
N GLN A 98 0.62 9.08 23.62
CA GLN A 98 1.45 9.93 24.49
C GLN A 98 1.30 11.42 24.19
N GLY A 99 0.35 11.80 23.32
CA GLY A 99 0.09 13.17 22.90
C GLY A 99 0.43 13.42 21.43
N LYS A 100 0.62 14.70 21.08
CA LYS A 100 0.88 15.09 19.69
C LYS A 100 2.21 14.51 19.17
N TYR A 101 2.23 14.05 17.93
CA TYR A 101 3.42 13.46 17.30
C TYR A 101 3.70 14.06 15.91
N PRO A 102 4.97 14.26 15.50
CA PRO A 102 5.28 14.84 14.19
C PRO A 102 4.76 13.97 13.03
N GLN A 103 3.98 14.58 12.13
CA GLN A 103 3.40 13.90 10.96
C GLN A 103 4.48 13.25 10.08
N GLN A 104 5.57 13.96 9.80
CA GLN A 104 6.63 13.44 8.92
C GLN A 104 7.32 12.20 9.51
N ALA A 105 7.42 12.11 10.84
CA ALA A 105 8.02 10.96 11.51
C ALA A 105 7.08 9.74 11.44
N LEU A 106 5.77 9.94 11.63
CA LEU A 106 4.74 8.92 11.43
C LEU A 106 4.75 8.38 9.99
N LEU A 107 4.82 9.28 8.99
CA LEU A 107 4.87 8.88 7.59
C LEU A 107 6.10 8.00 7.28
N LYS A 108 7.29 8.37 7.78
CA LYS A 108 8.50 7.56 7.61
C LYS A 108 8.38 6.19 8.26
N LYS A 109 7.79 6.12 9.47
CA LYS A 109 7.56 4.85 10.18
C LYS A 109 6.56 3.96 9.42
N ALA A 110 5.46 4.54 8.95
CA ALA A 110 4.47 3.85 8.13
C ALA A 110 5.11 3.27 6.86
N GLN A 111 5.89 4.07 6.13
CA GLN A 111 6.61 3.61 4.94
C GLN A 111 7.59 2.48 5.24
N ALA A 112 8.29 2.53 6.38
CA ALA A 112 9.24 1.49 6.79
C ALA A 112 8.59 0.12 7.04
N ILE A 113 7.29 0.10 7.36
CA ILE A 113 6.50 -1.14 7.52
C ILE A 113 5.57 -1.40 6.32
N GLY A 114 5.77 -0.69 5.21
CA GLY A 114 5.03 -0.91 3.96
C GLY A 114 3.63 -0.31 3.92
N ILE A 115 3.30 0.65 4.80
CA ILE A 115 2.03 1.38 4.76
C ILE A 115 2.19 2.61 3.86
N SER A 116 1.34 2.70 2.82
CA SER A 116 1.35 3.85 1.91
C SER A 116 0.84 5.12 2.60
N LYS A 117 1.22 6.29 2.08
CA LYS A 117 0.72 7.58 2.60
C LYS A 117 -0.82 7.62 2.59
N ARG A 118 -1.44 7.09 1.54
CA ARG A 118 -2.89 7.07 1.40
C ARG A 118 -3.56 6.25 2.51
N VAL A 119 -3.07 5.04 2.78
CA VAL A 119 -3.62 4.18 3.85
C VAL A 119 -3.47 4.87 5.21
N LEU A 120 -2.34 5.54 5.45
CA LEU A 120 -2.13 6.33 6.65
C LEU A 120 -3.11 7.53 6.74
N ASP A 121 -3.37 8.23 5.64
CA ASP A 121 -4.31 9.34 5.57
C ASP A 121 -5.78 8.87 5.72
N GLU A 122 -6.13 7.67 5.23
CA GLU A 122 -7.43 7.02 5.46
C GLU A 122 -7.60 6.67 6.94
N ALA A 123 -6.63 5.99 7.56
CA ALA A 123 -6.67 5.66 8.99
C ALA A 123 -6.76 6.91 9.87
N LYS A 124 -6.02 7.98 9.52
CA LYS A 124 -6.11 9.29 10.19
C LYS A 124 -7.54 9.83 10.16
N LYS A 125 -8.24 9.70 9.03
CA LYS A 125 -9.61 10.16 8.85
C LYS A 125 -10.58 9.33 9.70
N GLU A 126 -10.46 8.00 9.68
CA GLU A 126 -11.31 7.10 10.48
C GLU A 126 -11.14 7.36 11.99
N LEU A 127 -9.91 7.61 12.44
CA LEU A 127 -9.59 7.93 13.84
C LEU A 127 -9.85 9.39 14.24
N ASN A 128 -10.36 10.23 13.32
CA ASN A 128 -10.63 11.66 13.55
C ASN A 128 -9.42 12.44 14.10
N VAL A 129 -8.20 12.07 13.67
CA VAL A 129 -6.95 12.69 14.12
C VAL A 129 -6.85 14.13 13.61
N ARG A 130 -6.56 15.06 14.52
CA ARG A 130 -6.41 16.48 14.23
C ARG A 130 -5.00 16.78 13.74
N SER A 131 -4.87 17.80 12.89
CA SER A 131 -3.56 18.29 12.41
C SER A 131 -3.30 19.69 12.95
N LEU A 132 -2.21 19.82 13.69
CA LEU A 132 -1.75 21.05 14.31
C LEU A 132 -0.46 21.51 13.64
N LYS A 133 -0.33 22.80 13.38
CA LYS A 133 0.91 23.39 12.87
C LYS A 133 1.58 24.16 14.00
N GLU A 134 2.81 23.77 14.33
CA GLU A 134 3.63 24.47 15.31
C GLU A 134 4.94 24.92 14.66
N GLY A 135 5.10 26.23 14.51
CA GLY A 135 6.19 26.80 13.72
C GLY A 135 6.15 26.33 12.27
N SER A 136 7.19 25.62 11.83
CA SER A 136 7.32 25.06 10.48
C SER A 136 6.88 23.59 10.37
N GLN A 137 6.52 22.94 11.47
CA GLN A 137 6.27 21.50 11.53
C GLN A 137 4.78 21.18 11.75
N TRP A 138 4.32 20.11 11.09
CA TRP A 138 2.98 19.55 11.30
C TRP A 138 3.02 18.41 12.31
N TYR A 139 2.09 18.46 13.26
CA TYR A 139 1.85 17.47 14.30
C TYR A 139 0.45 16.90 14.13
N TRP A 140 0.29 15.64 14.49
CA TRP A 140 -1.00 14.98 14.61
C TRP A 140 -1.32 14.76 16.08
N GLU A 141 -2.59 14.83 16.46
CA GLU A 141 -3.07 14.48 17.79
C GLU A 141 -4.41 13.75 17.71
N LEU A 142 -4.66 12.86 18.66
CA LEU A 142 -5.98 12.27 18.83
C LEU A 142 -6.95 13.34 19.34
N PRO A 143 -8.24 13.31 18.93
CA PRO A 143 -9.23 14.19 19.49
C PRO A 143 -9.35 13.93 21.00
N GLU A 144 -9.46 14.99 21.80
CA GLU A 144 -9.81 14.84 23.22
C GLU A 144 -11.12 14.06 23.32
N LYS A 145 -11.15 13.05 24.19
CA LYS A 145 -12.41 12.36 24.52
C LYS A 145 -13.29 13.39 25.21
N THR A 146 -14.27 13.92 24.48
CA THR A 146 -15.42 14.55 25.12
C THR A 146 -16.19 13.42 25.80
N GLU A 147 -16.06 13.32 27.13
CA GLU A 147 -16.97 12.54 27.98
C GLU A 147 -18.40 13.08 27.88
#